data_AF-A0A8H8TUW0-F1
#
_entry.id   AF-A0A8H8TUW0-F1
#
_cell.length_a   1.000
_cell.length_b   1.000
_cell.length_c   1.000
_cell.angle_alpha   90.00
_cell.angle_beta   90.00
_cell.angle_gamma   90.00
#
_symmetry.space_group_name_H-M   'P 1'
#
loop_
_entity.id
_entity.type
_entity.pdbx_description
1 polymer ?
#
loop_
_entity_poly.entity_id
_entity_poly.type
_entity_poly.pdbx_seq_one_letter_code
_entity_poly.pdbx_strand_id
1 'polypeptide(L)'
;MASARNAPVSSTEILGARLLSEIESEEGNLEDLLKDLRTSTNPNPARTGIPDLDALWHSHGSRQLSITGRSLPLIYHLITHLISSSNKNKANSRCGRGSTVAVLDLEGRFSPSHLLPSLGEDQLKHIYIWHPTPINLAVTLSSVEQFMVYGEHASKDRVWRGLFVLGGSAAGKGVRGGDLVTVTTGWRGWLRVEREAV
;
A
#
# COMPACT_ATOMS: atom_id res chain seq x y z
N MET A 1 -35.13 -20.79 45.73
CA MET A 1 -34.46 -21.50 44.63
C MET A 1 -34.57 -20.64 43.37
N ALA A 2 -33.51 -19.90 43.04
CA ALA A 2 -33.48 -19.07 41.83
C ALA A 2 -33.05 -19.95 40.65
N SER A 3 -33.96 -20.11 39.68
CA SER A 3 -33.69 -20.80 38.42
C SER A 3 -32.94 -19.83 37.49
N ALA A 4 -31.66 -20.11 37.24
CA ALA A 4 -30.83 -19.34 36.33
C ALA A 4 -31.36 -19.51 34.90
N ARG A 5 -31.84 -18.41 34.30
CA ARG A 5 -32.19 -18.36 32.88
C ARG A 5 -30.90 -18.35 32.07
N ASN A 6 -30.64 -19.42 31.32
CA ASN A 6 -29.59 -19.44 30.31
C ASN A 6 -29.88 -18.35 29.26
N ALA A 7 -28.95 -17.43 29.09
CA ALA A 7 -29.01 -16.42 28.04
C ALA A 7 -28.94 -17.10 26.66
N PRO A 8 -29.66 -16.60 25.64
CA PRO A 8 -29.57 -17.13 24.29
C PRO A 8 -28.17 -16.85 23.73
N VAL A 9 -27.43 -17.91 23.49
CA VAL A 9 -26.09 -17.90 22.88
C VAL A 9 -26.19 -17.26 21.49
N SER A 10 -25.38 -16.24 21.23
CA SER A 10 -25.39 -15.51 19.96
C SER A 10 -24.92 -16.42 18.82
N SER A 11 -25.46 -16.25 17.61
CA SER A 11 -25.01 -16.99 16.43
C SER A 11 -23.51 -16.84 16.16
N THR A 12 -22.92 -15.71 16.55
CA THR A 12 -21.47 -15.47 16.48
C THR A 12 -20.68 -16.30 17.49
N GLU A 13 -21.26 -16.57 18.66
CA GLU A 13 -20.66 -17.35 19.74
C GLU A 13 -20.69 -18.84 19.41
N ILE A 14 -21.79 -19.32 18.81
CA ILE A 14 -21.93 -20.69 18.29
C ILE A 14 -20.92 -20.94 17.15
N LEU A 15 -20.73 -19.96 16.26
CA LEU A 15 -19.79 -20.07 15.14
C LEU A 15 -18.33 -20.00 15.62
N GLY A 16 -18.04 -19.14 16.62
CA GLY A 16 -16.73 -19.08 17.27
C GLY A 16 -16.36 -20.35 18.02
N ALA A 17 -17.30 -20.93 18.78
CA ALA A 17 -17.09 -22.19 19.49
C ALA A 17 -16.83 -23.37 18.53
N ARG A 18 -17.53 -23.41 17.40
CA ARG A 18 -17.32 -24.43 16.36
C ARG A 18 -15.94 -24.32 15.72
N LEU A 19 -15.50 -23.11 15.38
CA LEU A 19 -14.16 -22.86 14.82
C LEU A 19 -13.04 -23.27 15.79
N LEU A 20 -13.21 -22.99 17.09
CA LEU A 20 -12.23 -23.43 18.10
C LEU A 20 -12.20 -24.95 18.26
N SER A 21 -13.36 -25.61 18.24
CA SER A 21 -13.42 -27.08 18.29
C SER A 21 -12.81 -27.76 17.06
N GLU A 22 -12.86 -27.10 15.90
CA GLU A 22 -12.28 -27.59 14.65
C GLU A 22 -10.75 -27.51 14.68
N ILE A 23 -10.20 -26.42 15.25
CA ILE A 23 -8.76 -26.26 15.53
C ILE A 23 -8.25 -27.28 16.56
N GLU A 24 -9.06 -27.64 17.56
CA GLU A 24 -8.69 -28.67 18.55
C GLU A 24 -8.74 -30.09 17.98
N SER A 25 -9.53 -30.33 16.92
CA SER A 25 -9.81 -31.66 16.37
C SER A 25 -9.00 -32.03 15.13
N GLU A 26 -8.54 -31.05 14.35
CA GLU A 26 -7.74 -31.26 13.15
C GLU A 26 -6.29 -30.83 13.40
N GLU A 27 -5.32 -31.52 12.79
CA GLU A 27 -3.90 -31.15 12.73
C GLU A 27 -3.65 -29.84 11.92
N GLY A 28 -4.63 -28.93 11.92
CA GLY A 28 -4.57 -27.62 11.30
C GLY A 28 -3.86 -26.63 12.19
N ASN A 29 -2.70 -26.16 11.75
CA ASN A 29 -1.97 -25.12 12.43
C ASN A 29 -2.79 -23.82 12.45
N LEU A 30 -2.91 -23.18 13.62
CA LEU A 30 -3.52 -21.86 13.76
C LEU A 30 -2.96 -20.86 12.73
N GLU A 31 -1.69 -20.99 12.36
CA GLU A 31 -1.07 -20.12 11.36
C GLU A 31 -1.63 -20.34 9.95
N ASP A 32 -2.00 -21.57 9.58
CA ASP A 32 -2.61 -21.87 8.28
C ASP A 32 -4.04 -21.34 8.23
N LEU A 33 -4.81 -21.50 9.31
CA LEU A 33 -6.14 -20.91 9.42
C LEU A 33 -6.09 -19.37 9.44
N LEU A 34 -5.11 -18.77 10.14
CA LEU A 34 -4.88 -17.33 10.12
C LEU A 34 -4.42 -16.86 8.74
N LYS A 35 -3.63 -17.64 8.02
CA LYS A 35 -3.20 -17.35 6.66
C LYS A 35 -4.37 -17.42 5.69
N ASP A 36 -5.22 -18.43 5.79
CA ASP A 36 -6.42 -18.59 4.97
C ASP A 36 -7.49 -17.54 5.29
N LEU A 37 -7.64 -17.19 6.56
CA LEU A 37 -8.46 -16.03 6.95
C LEU A 37 -7.87 -14.74 6.40
N ARG A 38 -6.55 -14.50 6.51
CA ARG A 38 -5.92 -13.29 5.96
C ARG A 38 -6.09 -13.22 4.43
N THR A 39 -5.90 -14.32 3.70
CA THR A 39 -6.04 -14.34 2.23
C THR A 39 -7.50 -14.19 1.80
N SER A 40 -8.46 -14.78 2.52
CA SER A 40 -9.89 -14.68 2.21
C SER A 40 -10.52 -13.34 2.62
N THR A 41 -10.05 -12.74 3.73
CA THR A 41 -10.60 -11.48 4.25
C THR A 41 -9.85 -10.24 3.75
N ASN A 42 -8.56 -10.38 3.45
CA ASN A 42 -7.69 -9.34 2.87
C ASN A 42 -6.88 -9.96 1.72
N PRO A 43 -7.50 -10.22 0.56
CA PRO A 43 -6.75 -10.62 -0.62
C PRO A 43 -5.67 -9.57 -0.87
N ASN A 44 -4.43 -10.02 -1.06
CA ASN A 44 -3.28 -9.14 -1.27
C ASN A 44 -3.63 -8.21 -2.44
N PRO A 45 -3.81 -6.90 -2.20
CA PRO A 45 -4.29 -6.02 -3.25
C PRO A 45 -3.23 -5.94 -4.35
N ALA A 46 -3.68 -5.76 -5.59
CA ALA A 46 -2.81 -5.43 -6.70
C ALA A 46 -1.88 -4.28 -6.26
N ARG A 47 -0.58 -4.54 -6.25
CA ARG A 47 0.40 -3.66 -5.61
C ARG A 47 0.51 -2.40 -6.43
N THR A 48 0.85 -2.54 -7.70
CA THR A 48 1.05 -1.41 -8.61
C THR A 48 -0.21 -1.08 -9.41
N GLY A 49 -1.15 -2.03 -9.50
CA GLY A 49 -2.34 -1.88 -10.35
C GLY A 49 -2.04 -2.02 -11.84
N ILE A 50 -0.83 -2.49 -12.18
CA ILE A 50 -0.36 -2.82 -13.52
C ILE A 50 -0.06 -4.33 -13.52
N PRO A 51 -0.85 -5.16 -14.23
CA PRO A 51 -0.76 -6.62 -14.14
C PRO A 51 0.64 -7.18 -14.40
N ASP A 52 1.32 -6.67 -15.44
CA ASP A 52 2.66 -7.16 -15.81
C ASP A 52 3.70 -6.82 -14.75
N LEU A 53 3.62 -5.63 -14.16
CA LEU A 53 4.52 -5.20 -13.12
C LEU A 53 4.24 -5.94 -11.81
N ASP A 54 2.97 -6.21 -11.51
CA ASP A 54 2.58 -7.05 -10.39
C ASP A 54 3.09 -8.48 -10.58
N ALA A 55 3.00 -9.07 -11.78
CA ALA A 55 3.55 -10.40 -12.06
C ALA A 55 5.06 -10.46 -11.84
N LEU A 56 5.81 -9.48 -12.35
CA LEU A 56 7.26 -9.35 -12.10
C LEU A 56 7.59 -9.15 -10.62
N TRP A 57 6.75 -8.40 -9.90
CA TRP A 57 6.92 -8.20 -8.48
C TRP A 57 6.76 -9.53 -7.71
N HIS A 58 5.74 -10.32 -8.03
CA HIS A 58 5.50 -11.62 -7.43
C HIS A 58 6.63 -12.61 -7.75
N SER A 59 7.14 -12.62 -8.99
CA SER A 59 8.22 -13.54 -9.38
C SER A 59 9.54 -13.26 -8.67
N HIS A 60 9.82 -12.00 -8.32
CA HIS A 60 11.07 -11.62 -7.64
C HIS A 60 11.01 -11.74 -6.11
N GLY A 61 9.84 -12.01 -5.51
CA GLY A 61 9.68 -12.16 -4.06
C GLY A 61 10.07 -10.92 -3.24
N SER A 62 10.30 -9.78 -3.89
CA SER A 62 10.80 -8.58 -3.24
C SER A 62 9.67 -7.79 -2.61
N ARG A 63 9.96 -7.02 -1.56
CA ARG A 63 8.99 -6.14 -0.91
C ARG A 63 9.08 -4.69 -1.40
N GLN A 64 9.98 -4.42 -2.34
CA GLN A 64 10.33 -3.09 -2.79
C GLN A 64 10.71 -3.11 -4.28
N LEU A 65 10.27 -2.08 -5.00
CA LEU A 65 10.69 -1.84 -6.38
C LEU A 65 11.73 -0.73 -6.37
N SER A 66 12.85 -1.01 -7.02
CA SER A 66 13.91 -0.03 -7.19
C SER A 66 14.10 0.24 -8.68
N ILE A 67 13.93 1.50 -9.08
CA ILE A 67 13.92 1.92 -10.48
C ILE A 67 15.15 2.79 -10.76
N THR A 68 15.85 2.50 -11.86
CA THR A 68 17.00 3.26 -12.37
C THR A 68 16.65 4.01 -13.65
N GLY A 69 17.40 5.08 -13.93
CA GLY A 69 17.28 5.85 -15.16
C GLY A 69 16.16 6.90 -15.10
N ARG A 70 15.35 6.98 -16.17
CA ARG A 70 14.27 7.96 -16.30
C ARG A 70 12.99 7.43 -15.67
N SER A 71 12.92 7.48 -14.34
CA SER A 71 11.82 6.90 -13.56
C SER A 71 10.55 7.76 -13.51
N LEU A 72 10.65 9.09 -13.57
CA LEU A 72 9.53 10.01 -13.34
C LEU A 72 8.26 9.71 -14.16
N PRO A 73 8.33 9.44 -15.49
CA PRO A 73 7.13 9.07 -16.26
C PRO A 73 6.43 7.83 -15.71
N LEU A 74 7.19 6.81 -15.32
CA LEU A 74 6.66 5.60 -14.71
C LEU A 74 6.08 5.89 -13.31
N ILE A 75 6.73 6.76 -12.52
CA ILE A 75 6.20 7.18 -11.21
C ILE A 75 4.85 7.89 -11.37
N TYR A 76 4.72 8.83 -12.31
CA TYR A 76 3.45 9.50 -12.57
C TYR A 76 2.37 8.52 -13.01
N HIS A 77 2.72 7.55 -13.86
CA HIS A 77 1.80 6.51 -14.30
C HIS A 77 1.36 5.59 -13.15
N LEU A 78 2.29 5.17 -12.28
CA LEU A 78 2.01 4.37 -11.08
C LEU A 78 1.08 5.11 -10.12
N ILE A 79 1.41 6.36 -9.77
CA ILE A 79 0.58 7.18 -8.88
C ILE A 79 -0.84 7.34 -9.48
N THR A 80 -0.93 7.62 -10.77
CA THR A 80 -2.20 7.71 -11.48
C THR A 80 -3.01 6.41 -11.37
N HIS A 81 -2.37 5.26 -11.58
CA HIS A 81 -3.01 3.95 -11.46
C HIS A 81 -3.47 3.66 -10.03
N LEU A 82 -2.65 3.92 -9.01
CA LEU A 82 -3.01 3.67 -7.62
C LEU A 82 -4.22 4.52 -7.18
N ILE A 83 -4.25 5.79 -7.57
CA ILE A 83 -5.35 6.70 -7.22
C ILE A 83 -6.60 6.39 -8.05
N SER A 84 -6.47 6.00 -9.32
CA SER A 84 -7.59 5.74 -10.24
C SER A 84 -8.21 4.34 -10.11
N SER A 85 -7.40 3.30 -9.90
CA SER A 85 -7.85 1.91 -9.73
C SER A 85 -8.80 1.76 -8.53
N SER A 86 -8.57 2.57 -7.50
CA SER A 86 -9.42 2.65 -6.31
C SER A 86 -10.87 3.03 -6.61
N ASN A 87 -11.14 3.73 -7.71
CA ASN A 87 -12.48 4.21 -8.05
C ASN A 87 -13.32 3.20 -8.83
N LYS A 88 -12.68 2.23 -9.51
CA LYS A 88 -13.36 1.28 -10.41
C LYS A 88 -13.89 0.02 -9.68
N ASN A 89 -13.26 -0.39 -8.58
CA ASN A 89 -13.63 -1.62 -7.84
C ASN A 89 -14.61 -1.39 -6.67
N LYS A 90 -15.50 -0.40 -6.81
CA LYS A 90 -16.42 0.04 -5.76
C LYS A 90 -17.51 -0.98 -5.39
N ALA A 91 -17.74 -1.99 -6.23
CA ALA A 91 -18.84 -2.95 -6.08
C ALA A 91 -18.59 -4.05 -5.03
N ASN A 92 -17.33 -4.45 -4.78
CA ASN A 92 -17.00 -5.55 -3.86
C ASN A 92 -15.97 -5.18 -2.76
N SER A 93 -15.45 -3.95 -2.76
CA SER A 93 -14.52 -3.49 -1.72
C SER A 93 -15.30 -2.95 -0.52
N ARG A 94 -15.30 -3.69 0.61
CA ARG A 94 -15.75 -3.16 1.92
C ARG A 94 -14.97 -1.91 2.35
N CYS A 95 -13.81 -1.67 1.72
CA CYS A 95 -13.06 -0.40 1.75
C CYS A 95 -13.49 0.45 0.54
N GLY A 96 -14.73 0.96 0.52
CA GLY A 96 -15.29 1.73 -0.60
C GLY A 96 -14.73 3.15 -0.77
N ARG A 97 -13.56 3.42 -0.17
CA ARG A 97 -12.93 4.75 -0.16
C ARG A 97 -11.69 4.74 -1.06
N GLY A 98 -11.43 5.91 -1.65
CA GLY A 98 -10.33 6.09 -2.58
C GLY A 98 -8.96 5.76 -1.98
N SER A 99 -7.92 5.81 -2.78
CA SER A 99 -6.55 5.55 -2.32
C SER A 99 -5.80 6.85 -2.06
N THR A 100 -4.75 6.77 -1.25
CA THR A 100 -3.80 7.87 -0.98
C THR A 100 -2.36 7.38 -1.07
N VAL A 101 -1.45 8.28 -1.46
CA VAL A 101 -0.03 7.99 -1.64
C VAL A 101 0.84 9.08 -1.01
N ALA A 102 2.03 8.69 -0.58
CA ALA A 102 3.06 9.57 -0.06
C ALA A 102 4.27 9.59 -1.01
N VAL A 103 4.80 10.77 -1.29
CA VAL A 103 5.97 10.99 -2.16
C VAL A 103 7.03 11.77 -1.38
N LEU A 104 8.23 11.23 -1.27
CA LEU A 104 9.40 11.90 -0.73
C LEU A 104 10.29 12.25 -1.90
N ASP A 105 10.37 13.52 -2.25
CA ASP A 105 11.20 14.02 -3.35
C ASP A 105 12.47 14.67 -2.82
N LEU A 106 13.59 13.95 -2.90
CA LEU A 106 14.89 14.43 -2.44
C LEU A 106 15.56 15.41 -3.43
N GLU A 107 15.10 15.43 -4.67
CA GLU A 107 15.74 16.18 -5.76
C GLU A 107 14.89 17.36 -6.26
N GLY A 108 13.64 17.48 -5.78
CA GLY A 108 12.71 18.54 -6.17
C GLY A 108 12.27 18.46 -7.63
N ARG A 109 12.36 17.27 -8.24
CA ARG A 109 12.04 17.04 -9.66
C ARG A 109 10.61 16.57 -9.89
N PHE A 110 9.91 16.17 -8.84
CA PHE A 110 8.52 15.75 -8.91
C PHE A 110 7.61 16.97 -8.90
N SER A 111 6.76 17.08 -9.91
CA SER A 111 5.76 18.15 -10.02
C SER A 111 4.36 17.55 -10.15
N PRO A 112 3.43 17.90 -9.24
CA PRO A 112 2.04 17.47 -9.30
C PRO A 112 1.34 17.84 -10.61
N SER A 113 1.80 18.88 -11.29
CA SER A 113 1.20 19.36 -12.54
C SER A 113 1.20 18.31 -13.65
N HIS A 114 2.15 17.36 -13.62
CA HIS A 114 2.18 16.25 -14.58
C HIS A 114 1.08 15.21 -14.34
N LEU A 115 0.41 15.24 -13.19
CA LEU A 115 -0.70 14.35 -12.87
C LEU A 115 -2.06 14.93 -13.28
N LEU A 116 -2.18 16.25 -13.44
CA LEU A 116 -3.43 16.94 -13.81
C LEU A 116 -4.12 16.39 -15.07
N PRO A 117 -3.40 15.98 -16.15
CA PRO A 117 -4.06 15.44 -17.33
C PRO A 117 -4.79 14.12 -17.07
N SER A 118 -4.41 13.38 -16.02
CA SER A 118 -4.95 12.06 -15.70
C SER A 118 -5.75 12.02 -14.40
N LEU A 119 -5.54 12.98 -13.50
CA LEU A 119 -6.17 13.08 -12.19
C LEU A 119 -6.84 14.45 -12.03
N GLY A 120 -8.09 14.46 -11.56
CA GLY A 120 -8.78 15.71 -11.22
C GLY A 120 -8.19 16.36 -9.96
N GLU A 121 -8.48 17.64 -9.73
CA GLU A 121 -8.01 18.39 -8.54
C GLU A 121 -8.42 17.71 -7.23
N ASP A 122 -9.63 17.15 -7.19
CA ASP A 122 -10.14 16.37 -6.07
C ASP A 122 -9.31 15.12 -5.76
N GLN A 123 -8.58 14.58 -6.72
CA GLN A 123 -7.72 13.42 -6.51
C GLN A 123 -6.33 13.84 -6.03
N LEU A 124 -5.85 15.02 -6.44
CA LEU A 124 -4.54 15.54 -6.05
C LEU A 124 -4.42 15.82 -4.55
N LYS A 125 -5.53 16.17 -3.87
CA LYS A 125 -5.56 16.36 -2.41
C LYS A 125 -5.22 15.10 -1.59
N HIS A 126 -5.15 13.95 -2.26
CA HIS A 126 -4.82 12.65 -1.68
C HIS A 126 -3.38 12.20 -1.99
N ILE A 127 -2.56 13.10 -2.52
CA ILE A 127 -1.14 12.90 -2.81
C ILE A 127 -0.36 13.83 -1.91
N TYR A 128 0.37 13.26 -0.94
CA TYR A 128 1.17 14.04 0.00
C TYR A 128 2.63 14.02 -0.42
N ILE A 129 3.26 15.18 -0.47
CA ILE A 129 4.61 15.35 -0.99
C ILE A 129 5.49 16.00 0.07
N TRP A 130 6.62 15.37 0.36
CA TRP A 130 7.66 15.88 1.23
C TRP A 130 8.93 16.11 0.43
N HIS A 131 9.66 17.15 0.80
CA HIS A 131 10.97 17.47 0.22
C HIS A 131 12.06 17.30 1.27
N PRO A 132 12.40 16.06 1.66
CA PRO A 132 13.48 15.81 2.60
C PRO A 132 14.85 16.09 1.98
N THR A 133 15.82 16.42 2.83
CA THR A 133 17.23 16.37 2.50
C THR A 133 17.80 14.98 2.83
N PRO A 134 18.95 14.58 2.26
CA PRO A 134 19.59 13.31 2.64
C PRO A 134 19.87 13.18 4.15
N ILE A 135 20.05 14.30 4.85
CA ILE A 135 20.35 14.35 6.29
C ILE A 135 19.11 14.04 7.13
N ASN A 136 17.94 14.56 6.74
CA ASN A 136 16.70 14.42 7.51
C ASN A 136 15.78 13.30 6.99
N LEU A 137 16.22 12.51 6.00
CA LEU A 137 15.41 11.49 5.35
C LEU A 137 14.82 10.49 6.34
N ALA A 138 15.64 9.96 7.26
CA ALA A 138 15.21 8.97 8.23
C ALA A 138 14.12 9.51 9.17
N VAL A 139 14.30 10.74 9.68
CA VAL A 139 13.32 11.41 10.54
C VAL A 139 12.03 11.72 9.77
N THR A 140 12.17 12.16 8.52
CA THR A 140 11.02 12.45 7.65
C THR A 140 10.22 11.18 7.36
N LEU A 141 10.89 10.06 7.10
CA LEU A 141 10.22 8.78 6.83
C LEU A 141 9.38 8.33 8.02
N SER A 142 9.94 8.36 9.23
CA SER A 142 9.18 8.05 10.45
C SER A 142 8.00 9.01 10.67
N SER A 143 8.20 10.30 10.34
CA SER A 143 7.16 11.33 10.46
C SER A 143 6.04 11.14 9.42
N VAL A 144 6.38 10.70 8.20
CA VAL A 144 5.41 10.42 7.12
C VAL A 144 4.49 9.28 7.54
N GLU A 145 5.05 8.19 8.05
CA GLU A 145 4.24 7.06 8.53
C GLU A 145 3.28 7.50 9.65
N GLN A 146 3.80 8.23 10.64
CA GLN A 146 2.98 8.75 11.73
C GLN A 146 1.88 9.71 11.23
N PHE A 147 2.21 10.58 10.26
CA PHE A 147 1.26 11.53 9.67
C PHE A 147 0.19 10.82 8.84
N MET A 148 0.55 9.83 8.03
CA MET A 148 -0.40 9.12 7.16
C MET A 148 -1.36 8.21 7.93
N VAL A 149 -0.95 7.72 9.10
CA VAL A 149 -1.78 6.83 9.93
C VAL A 149 -2.57 7.60 10.99
N TYR A 150 -1.96 8.59 11.64
CA TYR A 150 -2.54 9.27 12.80
C TYR A 150 -2.73 10.78 12.60
N GLY A 151 -2.10 11.37 11.58
CA GLY A 151 -2.12 12.80 11.33
C GLY A 151 -3.47 13.32 10.83
N GLU A 152 -3.67 14.63 10.91
CA GLU A 152 -4.86 15.29 10.39
C GLU A 152 -4.71 15.59 8.90
N HIS A 153 -5.44 14.85 8.06
CA HIS A 153 -5.39 15.06 6.62
C HIS A 153 -6.68 14.59 5.93
N ALA A 154 -6.95 15.13 4.73
CA ALA A 154 -8.16 14.86 3.94
C ALA A 154 -8.31 13.41 3.44
N SER A 155 -7.35 12.53 3.75
CA SER A 155 -7.32 11.14 3.30
C SER A 155 -7.38 10.14 4.45
N LYS A 156 -7.76 10.56 5.66
CA LYS A 156 -7.88 9.68 6.85
C LYS A 156 -8.75 8.45 6.61
N ASP A 157 -9.72 8.58 5.72
CA ASP A 157 -10.69 7.54 5.44
C ASP A 157 -10.28 6.63 4.26
N ARG A 158 -9.14 6.92 3.64
CA ARG A 158 -8.62 6.26 2.44
C ARG A 158 -7.59 5.20 2.76
N VAL A 159 -7.45 4.25 1.84
CA VAL A 159 -6.39 3.25 1.93
C VAL A 159 -5.06 3.88 1.52
N TRP A 160 -4.08 3.86 2.41
CA TRP A 160 -2.70 4.20 2.06
C TRP A 160 -2.11 3.08 1.21
N ARG A 161 -1.79 3.37 -0.05
CA ARG A 161 -1.37 2.36 -1.04
C ARG A 161 0.11 2.37 -1.35
N GLY A 162 0.78 3.51 -1.20
CA GLY A 162 2.14 3.65 -1.70
C GLY A 162 2.97 4.70 -1.00
N LEU A 163 4.26 4.40 -0.92
CA LEU A 163 5.34 5.28 -0.51
C LEU A 163 6.38 5.34 -1.62
N PHE A 164 6.54 6.50 -2.22
CA PHE A 164 7.48 6.77 -3.30
C PHE A 164 8.65 7.57 -2.75
N VAL A 165 9.87 7.06 -2.86
CA VAL A 165 11.09 7.78 -2.47
C VAL A 165 11.88 8.08 -3.73
N LEU A 166 11.93 9.35 -4.09
CA LEU A 166 12.48 9.84 -5.34
C LEU A 166 13.86 10.47 -5.11
N GLY A 167 14.88 9.92 -5.76
CA GLY A 167 16.24 10.44 -5.70
C GLY A 167 17.08 9.98 -4.50
N GLY A 168 18.39 10.18 -4.62
CA GLY A 168 19.38 9.94 -3.56
C GLY A 168 19.97 8.52 -3.49
N SER A 169 21.30 8.42 -3.31
CA SER A 169 22.04 7.16 -3.12
C SER A 169 21.57 6.35 -1.89
N ALA A 170 20.95 7.03 -0.92
CA ALA A 170 20.44 6.46 0.32
C ALA A 170 19.01 5.92 0.24
N ALA A 171 18.25 6.20 -0.84
CA ALA A 171 16.82 5.83 -0.94
C ALA A 171 16.58 4.32 -0.81
N GLY A 172 17.56 3.47 -1.12
CA GLY A 172 17.46 2.02 -0.96
C GLY A 172 17.74 1.50 0.46
N LYS A 173 18.33 2.29 1.36
CA LYS A 173 18.72 1.83 2.71
C LYS A 173 17.71 2.31 3.75
N GLY A 174 16.84 1.40 4.21
CA GLY A 174 16.01 1.62 5.39
C GLY A 174 14.53 1.93 5.13
N VAL A 175 14.12 2.09 3.87
CA VAL A 175 12.70 2.25 3.54
C VAL A 175 12.00 0.89 3.65
N ARG A 176 11.29 0.65 4.76
CA ARG A 176 10.47 -0.54 4.97
C ARG A 176 9.00 -0.13 4.96
N GLY A 177 8.36 -0.16 3.80
CA GLY A 177 6.95 0.25 3.69
C GLY A 177 5.93 -0.79 4.14
N GLY A 178 6.28 -1.81 4.93
CA GLY A 178 5.28 -2.80 5.35
C GLY A 178 4.51 -3.37 4.15
N ASP A 179 3.18 -3.39 4.20
CA ASP A 179 2.33 -3.88 3.09
C ASP A 179 2.13 -2.85 1.94
N LEU A 180 2.73 -1.67 2.06
CA LEU A 180 2.65 -0.61 1.07
C LEU A 180 3.54 -0.91 -0.13
N VAL A 181 3.14 -0.38 -1.27
CA VAL A 181 4.03 -0.32 -2.44
C VAL A 181 5.12 0.69 -2.17
N THR A 182 6.33 0.17 -1.95
CA THR A 182 7.52 0.98 -1.76
C THR A 182 8.28 1.06 -3.07
N VAL A 183 8.31 2.25 -3.68
CA VAL A 183 9.08 2.51 -4.88
C VAL A 183 10.23 3.43 -4.55
N THR A 184 11.45 3.00 -4.84
CA THR A 184 12.65 3.82 -4.72
C THR A 184 13.21 4.12 -6.09
N THR A 185 13.77 5.31 -6.29
CA THR A 185 14.48 5.65 -7.51
C THR A 185 15.91 6.05 -7.18
N GLY A 186 16.88 5.53 -7.94
CA GLY A 186 18.30 5.79 -7.72
C GLY A 186 19.17 5.01 -8.69
N TRP A 187 20.49 5.29 -8.71
CA TRP A 187 21.42 4.70 -9.68
C TRP A 187 21.62 3.17 -9.53
N ARG A 188 21.24 2.57 -8.39
CA ARG A 188 21.44 1.15 -8.08
C ARG A 188 20.17 0.28 -8.04
N GLY A 189 19.07 0.76 -8.63
CA GLY A 189 17.83 -0.01 -8.74
C GLY A 189 17.85 -1.15 -9.77
N TRP A 190 16.82 -2.00 -9.69
CA TRP A 190 16.68 -3.25 -10.45
C TRP A 190 15.93 -3.09 -11.76
N LEU A 191 15.09 -2.07 -11.89
CA LEU A 191 14.32 -1.79 -13.10
C LEU A 191 14.89 -0.58 -13.83
N ARG A 192 15.61 -0.79 -14.94
CA ARG A 192 16.08 0.29 -15.81
C ARG A 192 15.03 0.59 -16.88
N VAL A 193 14.41 1.78 -16.79
CA VAL A 193 13.44 2.22 -17.80
C VAL A 193 14.16 3.10 -18.82
N GLU A 194 14.41 2.54 -20.00
CA GLU A 194 14.89 3.28 -21.17
C GLU A 194 13.77 3.42 -22.18
N ARG A 195 13.70 4.57 -22.85
CA ARG A 195 12.77 4.76 -23.95
C ARG A 195 13.45 4.24 -25.22
N GLU A 196 12.77 3.37 -25.95
CA GLU A 196 13.18 2.99 -27.30
C GLU A 196 13.14 4.25 -28.19
N ALA A 197 14.24 4.51 -28.91
CA ALA A 197 14.28 5.60 -29.88
C ALA A 197 13.43 5.19 -31.09
N VAL A 198 12.31 5.88 -31.28
CA VAL A 198 11.48 5.82 -32.50
C VAL A 198 11.92 6.92 -33.44
#